data_AF-M3F7Z4-F1
#
_entry.id   AF-M3F7Z4-F1
#
_cell.length_a   1.000
_cell.length_b   1.000
_cell.length_c   1.000
_cell.angle_alpha   90.00
_cell.angle_beta   90.00
_cell.angle_gamma   90.00
#
_symmetry.space_group_name_H-M   'P 1'
#
loop_
_entity.id
_entity.type
_entity.pdbx_description
1 polymer ?
#
loop_
_entity_poly.entity_id
_entity_poly.type
_entity_poly.pdbx_seq_one_letter_code
_entity_poly.pdbx_strand_id
1 'polypeptide(L)' 'MELSEWYEKDVPFFAYRHVVRPGISGWAQVEQGYAAEVDGMNVKLEYDFYYIKNFSFWLDMLIAFKTVKTILTGFGAR' A
#
# COMPACT_ATOMS: atom_id res chain seq x y z
N MET A 1 18.83 1.39 13.70
CA MET A 1 17.49 0.81 13.94
C MET A 1 16.93 0.55 12.57
N GLU A 2 16.68 -0.71 12.27
CA GLU A 2 16.09 -1.14 11.01
C GLU A 2 14.65 -0.61 10.96
N LEU A 3 14.20 -0.09 9.81
CA LEU A 3 12.88 0.53 9.69
C LEU A 3 11.76 -0.48 10.06
N SER A 4 12.03 -1.77 9.84
CA SER A 4 11.19 -2.89 10.23
C SER A 4 10.97 -2.99 11.75
N GLU A 5 11.99 -2.78 12.58
CA GLU A 5 11.88 -2.83 14.06
C GLU A 5 11.03 -1.69 14.61
N TRP A 6 11.08 -0.51 13.98
CA TRP A 6 10.29 0.65 14.36
C TRP A 6 8.79 0.39 14.11
N TYR A 7 8.46 -0.15 12.93
CA TYR A 7 7.08 -0.48 12.59
C TYR A 7 6.51 -1.64 13.42
N GLU A 8 7.31 -2.64 13.77
CA GLU A 8 6.85 -3.73 14.66
C GLU A 8 6.47 -3.23 16.06
N LYS A 9 7.12 -2.16 16.53
CA LYS A 9 6.89 -1.62 17.87
C LYS A 9 5.74 -0.61 17.91
N ASP A 10 5.68 0.29 16.94
CA ASP A 10 4.78 1.45 16.97
C ASP A 10 3.53 1.26 16.11
N VAL A 11 3.45 0.20 15.27
CA VAL A 11 2.28 -0.06 14.43
C VAL A 11 1.56 -1.37 14.80
N PRO A 12 0.38 -1.28 15.42
CA PRO A 12 -0.42 -2.45 15.76
C PRO A 12 -0.68 -3.34 14.54
N PHE A 13 -0.52 -4.65 14.71
CA PHE A 13 -0.76 -5.68 13.68
C PHE A 13 0.18 -5.64 12.46
N PHE A 14 1.31 -4.93 12.50
CA PHE A 14 2.28 -4.91 11.40
C PHE A 14 2.70 -6.31 10.95
N ALA A 15 2.84 -7.27 11.86
CA ALA A 15 3.17 -8.67 11.55
C ALA A 15 2.17 -9.35 10.59
N TYR A 16 0.90 -8.95 10.60
CA TYR A 16 -0.15 -9.50 9.73
C TYR A 16 0.03 -9.13 8.26
N ARG A 17 0.90 -8.17 7.92
CA ARG A 17 1.22 -7.84 6.52
C ARG A 17 1.73 -9.03 5.71
N HIS A 18 2.29 -10.04 6.37
CA HIS A 18 2.83 -11.25 5.72
C HIS A 18 1.77 -12.30 5.37
N VAL A 19 0.51 -12.08 5.76
CA VAL A 19 -0.61 -12.98 5.40
C VAL A 19 -0.85 -12.99 3.89
N VAL A 20 -0.49 -11.91 3.20
CA VAL A 20 -0.57 -11.80 1.74
C VAL A 20 0.81 -11.51 1.18
N ARG A 21 1.15 -12.17 0.06
CA ARG A 21 2.43 -11.93 -0.62
C ARG A 21 2.49 -10.46 -1.08
N PRO A 22 3.65 -9.78 -0.96
CA PRO A 22 3.79 -8.42 -1.44
C PRO A 22 3.56 -8.38 -2.96
N GLY A 23 2.71 -7.44 -3.40
CA GLY A 23 2.43 -7.19 -4.81
C GLY A 23 3.39 -6.16 -5.44
N ILE A 24 3.47 -6.15 -6.76
CA ILE A 24 4.28 -5.18 -7.54
C ILE A 24 3.67 -3.75 -7.45
N SER A 25 2.34 -3.67 -7.33
CA SER A 25 1.58 -2.44 -7.09
C SER A 25 0.46 -2.74 -6.10
N GLY A 26 0.10 -1.76 -5.27
CA GLY A 26 -0.97 -1.88 -4.28
C GLY A 26 -1.91 -0.69 -4.31
N TRP A 27 -3.10 -0.86 -3.74
CA TRP A 27 -4.11 0.19 -3.67
C TRP A 27 -3.57 1.47 -3.00
N ALA A 28 -2.79 1.34 -1.93
CA ALA A 28 -2.13 2.47 -1.28
C ALA A 28 -1.18 3.23 -2.21
N GLN A 29 -0.42 2.51 -3.05
CA GLN A 29 0.58 3.10 -3.93
C GLN A 29 -0.05 3.97 -5.02
N VAL A 30 -1.22 3.56 -5.54
CA VAL A 30 -1.93 4.32 -6.58
C VAL A 30 -2.75 5.48 -6.03
N GLU A 31 -3.16 5.43 -4.77
CA GLU A 31 -3.91 6.52 -4.13
C GLU A 31 -3.02 7.58 -3.48
N GLN A 32 -1.88 7.19 -2.88
CA GLN A 32 -1.09 8.10 -2.04
C GLN A 32 0.22 8.59 -2.68
N GLY A 33 0.75 7.90 -3.70
CA GLY A 33 2.11 8.18 -4.18
C GLY A 33 3.19 7.75 -3.16
N TYR A 34 4.32 8.47 -3.12
CA TYR A 34 5.44 8.15 -2.21
C TYR A 34 5.15 8.65 -0.79
N ALA A 35 4.65 7.76 0.07
CA ALA A 35 4.43 8.02 1.48
C ALA A 35 5.76 7.94 2.26
N ALA A 36 6.45 9.07 2.41
CA ALA A 36 7.73 9.15 3.15
C ALA A 36 7.57 9.37 4.67
N GLU A 37 6.36 9.66 5.16
CA GLU A 37 6.10 9.98 6.57
C GLU A 37 5.28 8.90 7.30
N VAL A 38 5.41 8.88 8.63
CA VAL A 38 4.79 7.91 9.55
C VAL A 38 3.27 7.82 9.37
N ASP A 39 2.59 8.95 9.21
CA ASP A 39 1.13 8.99 8.99
C ASP A 39 0.73 8.30 7.68
N GLY A 40 1.62 8.32 6.68
CA GLY A 40 1.46 7.60 5.44
C GLY A 40 1.47 6.07 5.62
N MET A 41 2.16 5.54 6.62
CA MET A 41 2.16 4.09 6.88
C MET A 41 0.83 3.61 7.47
N ASN A 42 0.20 4.39 8.36
CA ASN A 42 -1.11 4.03 8.91
C ASN A 42 -2.16 3.93 7.80
N VAL A 43 -2.20 4.92 6.91
CA VAL A 43 -3.14 4.90 5.78
C VAL A 43 -2.81 3.78 4.79
N LYS A 44 -1.52 3.48 4.56
CA LYS A 44 -1.12 2.33 3.76
C LYS A 44 -1.66 1.02 4.34
N LEU A 45 -1.61 0.85 5.66
CA LEU A 45 -2.14 -0.35 6.32
C LEU A 45 -3.67 -0.42 6.25
N GLU A 46 -4.38 0.70 6.37
CA GLU A 46 -5.82 0.75 6.16
C GLU A 46 -6.19 0.29 4.74
N TYR A 47 -5.44 0.72 3.73
CA TYR A 47 -5.63 0.28 2.35
C TYR A 47 -5.27 -1.19 2.15
N ASP A 48 -4.20 -1.69 2.77
CA ASP A 48 -3.84 -3.11 2.74
C ASP A 48 -4.96 -3.97 3.35
N PHE A 49 -5.52 -3.58 4.51
CA PHE A 49 -6.65 -4.28 5.12
C PHE A 49 -7.94 -4.18 4.30
N TYR A 50 -8.21 -3.02 3.69
CA TYR A 50 -9.35 -2.87 2.78
C TYR A 50 -9.24 -3.83 1.59
N TYR A 51 -8.05 -3.94 1.00
CA TYR A 51 -7.79 -4.84 -0.11
C TYR A 51 -7.98 -6.30 0.30
N ILE A 52 -7.42 -6.72 1.44
CA ILE A 52 -7.58 -8.09 1.96
C ILE A 52 -9.06 -8.42 2.19
N LYS A 53 -9.82 -7.48 2.76
CA LYS A 53 -11.25 -7.68 3.06
C LYS A 53 -12.12 -7.73 1.80
N ASN A 54 -11.79 -6.95 0.76
CA ASN A 54 -12.60 -6.81 -0.45
C ASN A 54 -11.94 -7.43 -1.68
N PHE A 55 -11.06 -8.42 -1.46
CA PHE A 55 -10.27 -9.06 -2.51
C PHE A 55 -11.20 -9.57 -3.63
N SER A 56 -11.03 -8.99 -4.83
CA SER A 56 -11.86 -9.29 -5.99
C SER A 56 -11.16 -8.93 -7.28
N PHE A 57 -11.50 -9.65 -8.35
CA PHE A 57 -10.99 -9.40 -9.70
C PHE A 57 -11.21 -7.95 -10.17
N TRP A 58 -12.36 -7.35 -9.82
CA TRP A 58 -12.67 -5.97 -10.19
C TRP A 58 -11.78 -4.95 -9.48
N LEU A 59 -11.45 -5.21 -8.22
CA LEU A 59 -10.52 -4.37 -7.46
C LEU A 59 -9.12 -4.42 -8.09
N ASP A 60 -8.67 -5.61 -8.52
CA ASP A 60 -7.39 -5.77 -9.21
C ASP A 60 -7.35 -5.02 -10.54
N MET A 61 -8.43 -5.10 -11.33
CA MET A 61 -8.56 -4.34 -12.58
C MET A 61 -8.50 -2.83 -12.36
N LEU A 62 -9.12 -2.34 -11.27
CA LEU A 62 -9.09 -0.93 -10.91
C LEU A 62 -7.69 -0.46 -10.50
N ILE A 63 -6.97 -1.28 -9.72
CA ILE A 63 -5.56 -1.03 -9.37
C ILE A 63 -4.72 -0.97 -10.64
N ALA A 64 -4.83 -1.95 -11.52
CA ALA A 64 -4.07 -1.99 -12.77
C ALA A 64 -4.29 -0.75 -13.64
N PHE A 65 -5.55 -0.30 -13.79
CA PHE A 65 -5.85 0.92 -14.54
C PHE A 65 -5.22 2.16 -13.90
N LYS A 66 -5.32 2.30 -12.57
CA LYS A 66 -4.69 3.41 -11.85
C LYS A 66 -3.17 3.36 -11.96
N THR A 67 -2.55 2.18 -11.90
CA THR A 67 -1.10 2.00 -12.10
C THR A 67 -0.67 2.51 -13.47
N VAL A 68 -1.38 2.14 -14.55
CA VAL A 68 -1.08 2.63 -15.91
C VAL A 68 -1.20 4.16 -15.98
N LYS A 69 -2.27 4.72 -15.41
CA LYS A 69 -2.45 6.19 -15.33
C LYS A 69 -1.28 6.86 -14.61
N THR A 70 -0.89 6.35 -13.44
CA THR A 70 0.23 6.89 -12.64
C THR A 70 1.54 6.89 -13.42
N ILE A 71 1.84 5.81 -14.15
CA ILE A 71 3.04 5.73 -15.00
C ILE A 71 2.99 6.78 -16.12
N LEU A 72 1.83 6.96 -16.77
CA LEU A 72 1.67 7.92 -17.86
C LEU A 72 1.71 9.38 -17.40
N THR A 73 1.23 9.67 -16.19
CA THR A 73 1.19 11.05 -15.66
C THR A 73 2.39 11.42 -14.81
N GLY A 74 3.22 10.44 -14.42
CA GLY A 74 4.32 10.64 -13.46
C GLY A 74 3.83 10.97 -12.05
N PHE A 75 2.59 10.62 -11.72
CA PHE A 75 2.03 10.88 -10.38
C PHE A 75 2.85 10.14 -9.32
N GLY A 76 3.27 10.83 -8.26
CA GLY A 76 4.11 10.25 -7.21
C GLY A 76 5.62 10.19 -7.52
N ALA A 77 6.08 10.66 -8.69
CA ALA A 77 7.50 10.87 -8.97
C ALA A 77 7.99 12.17 -8.31
N ARG A 78 8.32 12.13 -7.01
CA ARG A 78 9.07 13.18 -6.30
C ARG A 78 9.95 12.54 -5.24
#